data_AF-G6Y2L0-F1
#
_entry.id   AF-G6Y2L0-F1
#
_cell.length_a   1.000
_cell.length_b   1.000
_cell.length_c   1.000
_cell.angle_alpha   90.00
_cell.angle_beta   90.00
_cell.angle_gamma   90.00
#
_symmetry.space_group_name_H-M   'P 1'
#
loop_
_entity.id
_entity.type
_entity.pdbx_description
1 polymer ?
#
loop_
_entity_poly.entity_id
_entity_poly.type
_entity_poly.pdbx_seq_one_letter_code
_entity_poly.pdbx_strand_id
1 'polypeptide(L)' 'ILPTVTILGVGIAWLLSSAVFIEVVFARPGIGALIVNAVNTRNYPIVMGVVLVTTFLIVSATTLSDLVNAFLDPRTREKL' A
#
# COMPACT_ATOMS: atom_id res chain seq x y z
N ILE A 1 -10.55 -19.01 -6.56
CA ILE A 1 -9.40 -18.15 -6.90
C ILE A 1 -9.76 -16.66 -7.05
N LEU A 2 -11.04 -16.31 -7.29
CA LEU A 2 -11.52 -14.92 -7.41
C LEU A 2 -11.11 -13.95 -6.26
N PRO A 3 -11.03 -14.33 -4.96
CA PRO A 3 -10.64 -13.36 -3.93
C PRO A 3 -9.14 -13.34 -3.62
N THR A 4 -8.35 -14.29 -4.12
CA THR A 4 -6.95 -14.46 -3.71
C THR A 4 -6.07 -13.31 -4.18
N VAL A 5 -6.28 -12.82 -5.40
CA VAL A 5 -5.47 -11.72 -5.97
C VAL A 5 -5.81 -10.40 -5.28
N THR A 6 -7.09 -10.14 -4.98
CA THR A 6 -7.49 -8.95 -4.22
C THR A 6 -6.93 -8.95 -2.81
N ILE A 7 -6.89 -10.12 -2.14
CA ILE A 7 -6.26 -10.28 -0.82
C ILE A 7 -4.76 -9.97 -0.86
N LEU A 8 -4.06 -10.35 -1.94
CA LEU A 8 -2.65 -10.01 -2.11
C LEU A 8 -2.43 -8.50 -2.29
N GLY A 9 -3.30 -7.82 -3.04
CA GLY A 9 -3.26 -6.36 -3.20
C GLY A 9 -3.42 -5.61 -1.88
N VAL A 10 -4.39 -6.03 -1.05
CA VAL A 10 -4.57 -5.48 0.31
C VAL A 10 -3.41 -5.87 1.23
N GLY A 11 -2.80 -7.03 1.02
CA GLY A 11 -1.62 -7.49 1.74
C GLY A 11 -0.44 -6.52 1.66
N ILE A 12 -0.26 -5.80 0.54
CA ILE A 12 0.80 -4.80 0.37
C ILE A 12 0.62 -3.63 1.35
N ALA A 13 -0.61 -3.18 1.59
CA ALA A 13 -0.90 -2.13 2.58
C ALA A 13 -0.56 -2.61 4.01
N TRP A 14 -0.87 -3.88 4.30
CA TRP A 14 -0.52 -4.52 5.57
C TRP A 14 0.99 -4.64 5.79
N LEU A 15 1.74 -4.98 4.74
CA LEU A 15 3.19 -5.06 4.77
C LEU A 15 3.81 -3.69 5.04
N LEU A 16 3.34 -2.63 4.38
CA LEU A 16 3.80 -1.27 4.64
C LEU A 16 3.58 -0.87 6.09
N SER A 17 2.37 -1.12 6.63
CA SER A 17 2.03 -0.80 8.03
C SER A 17 2.94 -1.52 9.03
N SER A 18 3.18 -2.82 8.79
CA SER A 18 4.04 -3.64 9.65
C SER A 18 5.53 -3.25 9.54
N ALA A 19 5.98 -2.79 8.37
CA ALA A 19 7.35 -2.32 8.16
C ALA A 19 7.66 -1.07 9.00
N VAL A 20 6.70 -0.16 9.19
CA VAL A 20 6.88 1.05 10.03
C VAL A 20 7.31 0.67 11.45
N PHE A 21 6.67 -0.33 12.05
CA PHE A 21 7.01 -0.77 13.40
C PHE A 21 8.46 -1.28 13.49
N ILE A 22 8.90 -2.05 12.50
CA ILE A 22 10.26 -2.58 12.44
C ILE A 22 11.27 -1.44 12.28
N GLU A 23 10.98 -0.46 11.41
CA GLU A 23 11.85 0.69 11.19
C GLU A 23 12.03 1.53 12.46
N VAL A 24 10.94 1.80 13.18
CA VAL A 24 10.96 2.63 14.40
C VAL A 24 11.64 1.89 15.55
N VAL A 25 11.30 0.61 15.79
CA VAL A 25 11.84 -0.16 16.93
C VAL A 25 13.32 -0.46 16.75
N PHE A 26 13.76 -0.80 15.53
CA PHE A 26 15.16 -1.13 15.24
C PHE A 26 15.99 0.07 14.76
N ALA A 27 15.43 1.29 14.83
CA ALA A 27 16.07 2.52 14.34
C ALA A 27 16.63 2.38 12.91
N ARG A 28 15.93 1.63 12.04
CA ARG A 28 16.32 1.45 10.64
C ARG A 28 15.79 2.63 9.82
N PRO A 29 16.62 3.25 8.96
CA PRO A 29 16.17 4.33 8.11
C PRO A 29 15.21 3.80 7.04
N GLY A 30 14.01 4.39 6.97
CA GLY A 30 12.98 4.02 6.02
C GLY A 30 11.79 5.00 6.00
N ILE A 31 10.78 4.71 5.19
CA ILE A 31 9.65 5.64 4.93
C ILE A 31 8.76 5.80 6.16
N GLY A 32 8.57 4.74 6.94
CA GLY A 32 7.84 4.76 8.20
C GLY A 32 8.56 5.56 9.28
N ALA A 33 9.88 5.36 9.44
CA ALA A 33 10.68 6.16 10.35
C ALA A 33 10.66 7.66 9.97
N LEU A 34 10.68 7.98 8.67
CA LEU A 34 10.57 9.36 8.17
C LEU A 34 9.22 10.00 8.53
N ILE A 35 8.11 9.27 8.38
CA ILE A 35 6.79 9.82 8.73
C ILE A 35 6.67 10.08 10.22
N VAL A 36 7.18 9.16 11.06
CA VAL A 36 7.15 9.29 12.52
C VAL A 36 8.01 10.47 12.95
N ASN A 37 9.19 10.66 12.36
CA ASN A 37 10.02 11.83 12.63
C ASN A 37 9.32 13.13 12.20
N ALA A 38 8.75 13.16 10.99
CA ALA A 38 8.05 14.33 10.46
C ALA A 38 6.84 14.74 11.30
N VAL A 39 6.07 13.77 11.84
CA VAL A 39 4.98 14.04 12.77
C VAL A 39 5.50 14.67 14.07
N ASN A 40 6.59 14.12 14.64
CA ASN A 40 7.19 14.65 15.85
C ASN A 40 7.76 16.07 15.67
N THR A 41 8.37 16.36 14.52
CA THR A 41 8.89 17.70 14.19
C THR A 41 7.82 18.63 13.62
N ARG A 42 6.55 18.21 13.58
CA ARG A 42 5.42 18.95 12.97
C ARG A 42 5.70 19.42 11.54
N ASN A 43 6.46 18.63 10.79
CA ASN A 43 6.78 18.92 9.40
C ASN A 43 5.68 18.39 8.48
N TYR A 44 4.58 19.15 8.42
CA TYR A 44 3.40 18.81 7.62
C TYR A 44 3.68 18.57 6.13
N PRO A 45 4.58 19.31 5.44
CA PRO A 45 4.93 19.02 4.05
C PRO A 45 5.45 17.59 3.83
N ILE A 46 6.32 17.09 4.71
CA ILE A 46 6.86 15.73 4.60
C ILE A 46 5.78 14.70 4.87
N VAL A 47 4.95 14.91 5.91
CA VAL A 47 3.83 14.01 6.21
C VAL A 47 2.90 13.89 5.00
N MET A 48 2.53 15.01 4.39
CA MET A 48 1.64 15.02 3.23
C MET A 48 2.28 14.33 2.01
N GLY A 49 3.58 14.54 1.78
CA GLY A 49 4.32 13.87 0.71
C GLY A 49 4.36 12.35 0.89
N VAL A 50 4.66 11.87 2.11
CA VAL A 50 4.68 10.43 2.39
C VAL A 50 3.28 9.81 2.26
N VAL A 51 2.24 10.48 2.77
CA VAL A 51 0.85 10.01 2.63
C VAL A 51 0.46 9.90 1.15
N LEU A 52 0.80 10.89 0.32
CA LEU A 52 0.50 10.88 -1.11
C LEU A 52 1.19 9.70 -1.82
N VAL A 53 2.49 9.50 -1.57
CA VAL A 53 3.28 8.42 -2.19
C VAL A 53 2.78 7.05 -1.76
N THR A 54 2.53 6.85 -0.47
CA THR A 54 2.05 5.56 0.06
C THR A 54 0.64 5.25 -0.44
N THR A 55 -0.24 6.24 -0.49
CA THR A 55 -1.59 6.10 -1.04
C THR A 55 -1.54 5.76 -2.52
N PHE A 56 -0.73 6.48 -3.30
CA PHE A 56 -0.55 6.21 -4.73
C PHE A 56 -0.05 4.78 -4.99
N LEU A 57 0.91 4.31 -4.18
CA LEU A 57 1.44 2.95 -4.27
C LEU A 57 0.38 1.89 -3.95
N ILE A 58 -0.39 2.08 -2.87
CA ILE A 58 -1.47 1.16 -2.48
C ILE A 58 -2.55 1.12 -3.56
N VAL A 59 -3.02 2.28 -4.03
CA VAL A 59 -4.03 2.37 -5.08
C VAL A 59 -3.53 1.68 -6.35
N SER A 60 -2.29 1.94 -6.77
CA SER A 60 -1.69 1.29 -7.94
C SER A 60 -1.63 -0.23 -7.78
N ALA A 61 -1.26 -0.72 -6.59
CA ALA A 61 -1.20 -2.15 -6.30
C ALA A 61 -2.59 -2.81 -6.29
N THR A 62 -3.60 -2.15 -5.71
CA THR A 62 -4.99 -2.64 -5.72
C THR A 62 -5.57 -2.60 -7.13
N THR A 63 -5.34 -1.54 -7.90
CA THR A 63 -5.78 -1.45 -9.30
C THR A 63 -5.10 -2.52 -10.17
N LEU A 64 -3.81 -2.79 -9.96
CA LEU A 64 -3.13 -3.89 -10.66
C LEU A 64 -3.73 -5.24 -10.28
N SER A 65 -4.06 -5.44 -9.01
CA SER A 65 -4.72 -6.66 -8.53
C SER A 65 -6.10 -6.84 -9.17
N ASP A 66 -6.89 -5.76 -9.28
CA ASP A 66 -8.18 -5.78 -9.95
C ASP A 66 -8.05 -6.01 -11.46
N LEU A 67 -7.04 -5.44 -12.10
CA LEU A 67 -6.76 -5.67 -13.52
C LEU A 67 -6.36 -7.13 -13.78
N VAL A 68 -5.48 -7.69 -12.94
CA VAL A 68 -5.09 -9.11 -13.01
C VAL A 68 -6.31 -10.00 -12.78
N ASN A 69 -7.17 -9.67 -11.82
CA ASN A 69 -8.45 -10.38 -11.64
C ASN A 69 -9.31 -10.30 -12.90
N ALA A 70 -9.47 -9.11 -13.51
CA ALA A 70 -10.25 -8.94 -14.72
C ALA A 70 -9.69 -9.72 -15.92
N PHE A 71 -8.36 -9.82 -16.05
CA PHE A 71 -7.70 -10.63 -17.08
C PHE A 71 -7.83 -12.14 -16.82
N LEU A 72 -7.78 -12.56 -15.55
CA LEU A 72 -7.85 -13.96 -15.15
C LEU A 72 -9.30 -14.48 -15.09
N ASP A 73 -10.31 -13.59 -15.15
CA ASP A 73 -11.72 -13.95 -15.10
C ASP A 73 -12.39 -13.95 -16.49
N PRO A 74 -12.37 -15.09 -17.22
CA PRO A 74 -13.05 -15.25 -18.52
C PRO A 74 -14.59 -15.23 -18.41
N ARG A 75 -15.17 -15.19 -17.19
CA ARG A 75 -16.64 -15.21 -16.97
C ARG A 75 -17.30 -13.83 -17.03
N THR A 76 -16.56 -12.73 -16.98
CA THR A 76 -17.13 -11.38 -17.18
C THR A 76 -17.65 -11.19 -18.61
N ARG A 77 -17.26 -12.06 -19.56
CA ARG A 77 -17.76 -12.07 -20.94
C ARG A 77 -19.14 -12.72 -21.14
N GLU A 78 -19.68 -13.46 -20.17
CA GLU A 78 -20.95 -14.21 -20.34
C GLU A 78 -22.17 -13.50 -19.74
N LYS A 79 -22.02 -12.30 -19.17
CA LYS A 79 -23.11 -11.60 -18.47
C LYS A 79 -23.37 -10.16 -18.93
N LEU A 80 -22.96 -9.84 -20.16
CA LEU A 80 -23.47 -8.72 -20.96
C LEU A 80 -24.31 -9.31 -22.10
#